data_AF-A0A419DBV0-F1
#
_entry.id   AF-A0A419DBV0-F1
#
_cell.length_a   1.000
_cell.length_b   1.000
_cell.length_c   1.000
_cell.angle_alpha   90.00
_cell.angle_beta   90.00
_cell.angle_gamma   90.00
#
_symmetry.space_group_name_H-M   'P 1'
#
loop_
_entity.id
_entity.type
_entity.pdbx_description
1 polymer ?
#
loop_
_entity_poly.entity_id
_entity_poly.type
_entity_poly.pdbx_seq_one_letter_code
_entity_poly.pdbx_strand_id
1 'polypeptide(L)'
;MTKILTEKYLKRPVDKRMVKIIDEHFPKSEVILDLGCGSGLYGKYLSLKSKKVIGLDNDKDLCKKAKSTQYYDNVVCEDVLDLEKLLSNVDGIFCSELLEHIDNNSLIPVLKKMEVVCGVNGKIIITVPNPLSPHFKLDFSHVLKYNIFSFLRILNRSDYFQYKMYPIGFSEYNLKLRKYRVLNLLSKRAAILSPTVLYVGERLKDGRQTSPEKNLSLDGQKKESILVSVVVPTLNSSTTISKCLESIKKQTYKNIEIIVVDHEKSVDDTTQIAKEYTNKVFIKGIERCIQRNFGGEKAKGEYILFIDSDMELSENVVKSCVEKMTGKTKGIIIPEESFGEGFWARCKNLERSFYVGVDWMEGARFFRRKEFLKVGGYNEELISGEDWDLSQKIEALGRLDRVESVIYHNEGKISLLRTIRKKFYYSSHFDNYIKTNTNKEKSKKQTNLFLRYKLYFSKPKKLLRNPVLGFGMIFMKTCEFSFGGAGFMLKRLNLRK
;
A
#
# COMPACT_ATOMS: atom_id res chain seq x y z
N MET A 1 11.91 29.14 -13.37
CA MET A 1 12.01 28.83 -11.93
C MET A 1 13.33 28.15 -11.56
N THR A 2 13.82 27.20 -12.36
CA THR A 2 15.08 26.45 -12.15
C THR A 2 16.32 27.33 -11.97
N LYS A 3 16.59 28.32 -12.84
CA LYS A 3 17.81 29.18 -12.74
C LYS A 3 17.96 29.96 -11.42
N ILE A 4 16.86 30.53 -10.90
CA ILE A 4 16.88 31.35 -9.67
C ILE A 4 17.10 30.46 -8.43
N LEU A 5 16.51 29.26 -8.43
CA LEU A 5 16.73 28.25 -7.39
C LEU A 5 18.20 27.80 -7.41
N THR A 6 18.76 27.49 -8.59
CA THR A 6 20.17 27.13 -8.74
C THR A 6 21.08 28.24 -8.18
N GLU A 7 20.89 29.51 -8.54
CA GLU A 7 21.70 30.62 -8.00
C GLU A 7 21.64 30.78 -6.47
N LYS A 8 20.46 30.60 -5.87
CA LYS A 8 20.28 30.65 -4.41
C LYS A 8 20.98 29.48 -3.72
N TYR A 9 20.89 28.28 -4.29
CA TYR A 9 21.60 27.08 -3.82
C TYR A 9 23.12 27.25 -3.93
N LEU A 10 23.61 27.91 -4.98
CA LEU A 10 25.03 28.12 -5.23
C LEU A 10 25.71 29.10 -4.27
N LYS A 11 24.94 29.98 -3.60
CA LYS A 11 25.44 31.02 -2.67
C LYS A 11 25.16 30.70 -1.19
N ARG A 12 24.55 29.55 -0.88
CA ARG A 12 24.18 29.21 0.50
C ARG A 12 25.42 28.87 1.35
N PRO A 13 25.56 29.40 2.57
CA PRO A 13 26.64 29.01 3.46
C PRO A 13 26.45 27.58 3.97
N VAL A 14 27.55 26.92 4.32
CA VAL A 14 27.54 25.60 4.96
C VAL A 14 26.82 25.70 6.31
N ASP A 15 25.91 24.77 6.56
CA ASP A 15 25.25 24.66 7.86
C ASP A 15 26.09 23.83 8.84
N LYS A 16 26.60 24.48 9.91
CA LYS A 16 27.42 23.81 10.93
C LYS A 16 26.70 22.65 11.62
N ARG A 17 25.36 22.65 11.66
CA ARG A 17 24.59 21.53 12.22
C ARG A 17 24.79 20.26 11.38
N MET A 18 24.83 20.41 10.06
CA MET A 18 25.07 19.32 9.11
C MET A 18 26.51 18.81 9.20
N VAL A 19 27.48 19.71 9.35
CA VAL A 19 28.89 19.35 9.60
C VAL A 19 29.00 18.48 10.86
N LYS A 20 28.34 18.89 11.94
CA LYS A 20 28.31 18.10 13.18
C LYS A 20 27.69 16.71 12.99
N ILE A 21 26.61 16.59 12.20
CA ILE A 21 26.00 15.30 11.85
C ILE A 21 27.00 14.41 11.10
N ILE A 22 27.74 14.97 10.14
CA ILE A 22 28.78 14.26 9.40
C ILE A 22 29.86 13.77 10.37
N ASP A 23 30.33 14.64 11.28
CA ASP A 23 31.34 14.30 12.29
C ASP A 23 30.90 13.17 13.24
N GLU A 24 29.64 13.19 13.68
CA GLU A 24 29.10 12.23 14.65
C GLU A 24 28.77 10.87 14.03
N HIS A 25 28.30 10.85 12.77
CA HIS A 25 27.73 9.65 12.19
C HIS A 25 28.62 8.93 11.17
N PHE A 26 29.65 9.58 10.62
CA PHE A 26 30.60 8.96 9.70
C PHE A 26 32.04 8.91 10.25
N PRO A 27 32.33 8.14 11.31
CA PRO A 27 33.70 7.98 11.77
C PRO A 27 34.47 6.96 10.89
N LYS A 28 35.41 7.46 10.08
CA LYS A 28 36.38 6.68 9.26
C LYS A 28 35.74 5.61 8.36
N SER A 29 34.93 6.05 7.40
CA SER A 29 34.38 5.20 6.34
C SER A 29 35.40 4.96 5.20
N GLU A 30 35.32 3.85 4.45
CA GLU A 30 36.15 3.71 3.24
C GLU A 30 35.55 4.54 2.10
N VAL A 31 34.25 4.38 1.85
CA VAL A 31 33.52 5.07 0.78
C VAL A 31 32.25 5.71 1.32
N ILE A 32 32.10 7.02 1.08
CA ILE A 32 30.84 7.76 1.33
C ILE A 32 30.23 8.22 0.01
N LEU A 33 28.93 8.01 -0.12
CA LEU A 33 28.09 8.55 -1.18
C LEU A 33 27.37 9.81 -0.69
N ASP A 34 27.60 10.94 -1.35
CA ASP A 34 26.84 12.18 -1.21
C ASP A 34 25.72 12.20 -2.25
N LEU A 35 24.51 11.84 -1.82
CA LEU A 35 23.35 11.64 -2.67
C LEU A 35 22.53 12.93 -2.77
N GLY A 36 22.44 13.49 -3.98
CA GLY A 36 21.98 14.86 -4.17
C GLY A 36 23.06 15.88 -3.80
N CYS A 37 24.30 15.66 -4.26
CA CYS A 37 25.46 16.46 -3.84
C CYS A 37 25.37 17.93 -4.26
N GLY A 38 24.50 18.26 -5.22
CA GLY A 38 24.27 19.59 -5.74
C GLY A 38 25.57 20.23 -6.21
N SER A 39 25.87 21.42 -5.70
CA SER A 39 27.10 22.15 -6.05
C SER A 39 28.36 21.70 -5.28
N GLY A 40 28.26 20.61 -4.51
CA GLY A 40 29.38 20.08 -3.71
C GLY A 40 29.54 20.72 -2.33
N LEU A 41 28.46 21.26 -1.75
CA LEU A 41 28.51 22.07 -0.52
C LEU A 41 29.14 21.33 0.67
N TYR A 42 28.85 20.04 0.82
CA TYR A 42 29.31 19.22 1.94
C TYR A 42 30.49 18.31 1.59
N GLY A 43 30.92 18.25 0.32
CA GLY A 43 31.99 17.38 -0.16
C GLY A 43 33.27 17.47 0.66
N LYS A 44 33.71 18.70 1.00
CA LYS A 44 34.88 18.93 1.86
C LYS A 44 34.80 18.20 3.21
N TYR A 45 33.63 18.19 3.83
CA TYR A 45 33.47 17.60 5.16
C TYR A 45 33.34 16.08 5.09
N LEU A 46 32.72 15.57 4.03
CA LEU A 46 32.65 14.14 3.75
C LEU A 46 34.05 13.58 3.44
N SER A 47 34.89 14.29 2.67
CA SER A 47 36.24 13.83 2.32
C SER A 47 37.20 13.78 3.50
N LEU A 48 36.94 14.54 4.56
CA LEU A 48 37.66 14.42 5.82
C LEU A 48 37.27 13.17 6.64
N LYS A 49 36.18 12.49 6.27
CA LYS A 49 35.61 11.34 6.99
C LYS A 49 35.73 10.02 6.24
N SER A 50 36.07 10.05 4.96
CA SER A 50 36.24 8.87 4.14
C SER A 50 37.47 8.90 3.27
N LYS A 51 37.99 7.73 2.91
CA LYS A 51 39.05 7.63 1.90
C LYS A 51 38.57 8.02 0.51
N LYS A 52 37.31 7.75 0.19
CA LYS A 52 36.68 8.05 -1.09
C LYS A 52 35.31 8.68 -0.91
N VAL A 53 35.05 9.79 -1.61
CA VAL A 53 33.73 10.43 -1.68
C VAL A 53 33.23 10.38 -3.12
N ILE A 54 32.00 9.90 -3.29
CA ILE A 54 31.31 9.88 -4.57
C ILE A 54 30.12 10.81 -4.49
N GLY A 55 30.02 11.78 -5.39
CA GLY A 55 28.87 12.66 -5.51
C GLY A 55 27.90 12.14 -6.57
N LEU A 56 26.60 12.22 -6.32
CA LEU A 56 25.57 11.95 -7.33
C LEU A 56 24.55 13.09 -7.36
N ASP A 57 24.28 13.61 -8.55
CA ASP A 57 23.23 14.59 -8.81
C ASP A 57 22.74 14.48 -10.26
N ASN A 58 21.48 14.81 -10.55
CA ASN A 58 20.94 14.72 -11.90
C ASN A 58 21.06 16.03 -12.70
N ASP A 59 21.35 17.16 -12.04
CA ASP A 59 21.56 18.45 -12.68
C ASP A 59 23.01 18.58 -13.16
N LYS A 60 23.20 18.58 -14.48
CA LYS A 60 24.52 18.63 -15.12
C LYS A 60 25.37 19.85 -14.72
N ASP A 61 24.76 21.00 -14.44
CA ASP A 61 25.49 22.21 -14.09
C ASP A 61 25.92 22.19 -12.61
N LEU A 62 25.07 21.70 -11.72
CA LEU A 62 25.44 21.41 -10.33
C LEU A 62 26.58 20.38 -10.28
N CYS A 63 26.46 19.32 -11.06
CA CYS A 63 27.46 18.28 -11.23
C CYS A 63 28.84 18.83 -11.65
N LYS A 64 28.88 19.71 -12.68
CA LYS A 64 30.12 20.37 -13.11
C LYS A 64 30.76 21.17 -11.98
N LYS A 65 29.95 21.87 -11.18
CA LYS A 65 30.45 22.64 -10.04
C LYS A 65 30.93 21.74 -8.91
N ALA A 66 30.22 20.67 -8.59
CA ALA A 66 30.70 19.68 -7.62
C ALA A 66 32.07 19.12 -8.05
N LYS A 67 32.26 18.79 -9.34
CA LYS A 67 33.55 18.37 -9.90
C LYS A 67 34.65 19.44 -9.70
N SER A 68 34.34 20.71 -9.94
CA SER A 68 35.32 21.79 -9.79
C SER A 68 35.76 22.04 -8.34
N THR A 69 35.03 21.53 -7.35
CA THR A 69 35.44 21.66 -5.93
C THR A 69 36.63 20.77 -5.56
N GLN A 70 36.90 19.74 -6.37
CA GLN A 70 37.96 18.74 -6.14
C GLN A 70 37.83 17.96 -4.82
N TYR A 71 36.66 17.99 -4.16
CA TYR A 71 36.41 17.21 -2.93
C TYR A 71 35.87 15.80 -3.18
N TYR A 72 35.51 15.48 -4.42
CA TYR A 72 34.94 14.20 -4.81
C TYR A 72 35.92 13.46 -5.70
N ASP A 73 36.15 12.18 -5.40
CA ASP A 73 36.93 11.28 -6.26
C ASP A 73 36.21 11.00 -7.57
N ASN A 74 34.87 10.97 -7.52
CA ASN A 74 34.02 10.88 -8.69
C ASN A 74 32.71 11.64 -8.45
N VAL A 75 32.19 12.26 -9.51
CA VAL A 75 30.85 12.85 -9.51
C VAL A 75 30.07 12.28 -10.69
N VAL A 76 29.01 11.55 -10.35
CA VAL A 76 28.12 10.86 -11.28
C VAL A 76 26.92 11.75 -11.57
N CYS A 77 26.63 11.98 -12.85
CA CYS A 77 25.60 12.91 -13.29
C CYS A 77 24.43 12.16 -13.90
N GLU A 78 23.68 11.46 -13.04
CA GLU A 78 22.63 10.51 -13.41
C GLU A 78 21.45 10.63 -12.43
N ASP A 79 20.33 10.02 -12.78
CA ASP A 79 19.17 9.96 -11.89
C ASP A 79 19.46 9.05 -10.68
N VAL A 80 18.95 9.44 -9.51
CA VAL A 80 19.03 8.64 -8.27
C VAL A 80 18.38 7.25 -8.43
N LEU A 81 17.43 7.10 -9.36
CA LEU A 81 16.83 5.82 -9.71
C LEU A 81 17.80 4.84 -10.37
N ASP A 82 18.94 5.28 -10.89
CA ASP A 82 19.96 4.40 -11.49
C ASP A 82 21.08 4.00 -10.53
N LEU A 83 20.98 4.37 -9.25
CA LEU A 83 22.03 4.23 -8.23
C LEU A 83 22.70 2.83 -8.17
N GLU A 84 21.91 1.74 -8.22
CA GLU A 84 22.42 0.36 -8.11
C GLU A 84 23.23 -0.10 -9.32
N LYS A 85 23.03 0.52 -10.50
CA LYS A 85 23.84 0.23 -11.69
C LYS A 85 25.20 0.91 -11.61
N LEU A 86 25.28 1.99 -10.83
CA LEU A 86 26.40 2.91 -10.80
C LEU A 86 27.35 2.57 -9.65
N LEU A 87 26.82 2.12 -8.52
CA LEU A 87 27.55 1.95 -7.27
C LEU A 87 27.05 0.74 -6.47
N SER A 88 27.95 0.09 -5.74
CA SER A 88 27.63 -0.93 -4.73
C SER A 88 28.60 -0.83 -3.55
N ASN A 89 28.15 -1.27 -2.37
CA ASN A 89 28.96 -1.41 -1.15
C ASN A 89 29.61 -0.13 -0.62
N VAL A 90 28.85 0.97 -0.50
CA VAL A 90 29.33 2.18 0.20
C VAL A 90 29.12 2.04 1.72
N ASP A 91 30.04 2.57 2.52
CA ASP A 91 29.94 2.52 4.00
C ASP A 91 29.06 3.63 4.57
N GLY A 92 28.79 4.67 3.78
CA GLY A 92 27.96 5.77 4.21
C GLY A 92 27.18 6.37 3.07
N ILE A 93 25.91 6.71 3.32
CA ILE A 93 25.11 7.54 2.43
C ILE A 93 24.70 8.79 3.18
N PHE A 94 25.12 9.94 2.69
CA PHE A 94 24.66 11.24 3.14
C PHE A 94 23.67 11.78 2.10
N CYS A 95 22.41 11.94 2.50
CA CYS A 95 21.31 12.36 1.65
C CYS A 95 20.68 13.60 2.28
N SER A 96 21.14 14.77 1.85
CA SER A 96 20.74 16.05 2.43
C SER A 96 19.80 16.80 1.50
N GLU A 97 18.56 17.00 1.93
CA GLU A 97 17.59 17.86 1.24
C GLU A 97 17.30 17.43 -0.22
N LEU A 98 17.27 16.11 -0.45
CA LEU A 98 16.96 15.52 -1.75
C LEU A 98 15.54 14.95 -1.79
N LEU A 99 15.16 14.19 -0.76
CA LEU A 99 13.96 13.34 -0.81
C LEU A 99 12.66 14.15 -0.91
N GLU A 100 12.65 15.38 -0.42
CA GLU A 100 11.52 16.30 -0.56
C GLU A 100 11.24 16.73 -2.01
N HIS A 101 12.21 16.56 -2.90
CA HIS A 101 12.11 16.82 -4.34
C HIS A 101 11.76 15.58 -5.15
N ILE A 102 11.60 14.42 -4.50
CA ILE A 102 11.23 13.16 -5.12
C ILE A 102 9.71 12.97 -4.99
N ASP A 103 9.04 12.59 -6.08
CA ASP A 103 7.61 12.34 -6.06
C ASP A 103 7.26 11.10 -5.21
N ASN A 104 5.99 11.02 -4.78
CA ASN A 104 5.54 9.94 -3.89
C ASN A 104 5.71 8.53 -4.49
N ASN A 105 5.66 8.37 -5.82
CA ASN A 105 5.79 7.07 -6.47
C ASN A 105 7.26 6.61 -6.51
N SER A 106 8.20 7.57 -6.60
CA SER A 106 9.64 7.31 -6.68
C SER A 106 10.33 7.23 -5.32
N LEU A 107 9.73 7.74 -4.25
CA LEU A 107 10.32 7.73 -2.90
C LEU A 107 10.72 6.32 -2.43
N ILE A 108 9.81 5.36 -2.49
CA ILE A 108 10.07 3.98 -2.02
C ILE A 108 11.16 3.29 -2.86
N PRO A 109 11.12 3.35 -4.21
CA PRO A 109 12.24 2.90 -5.06
C PRO A 109 13.60 3.49 -4.64
N VAL A 110 13.68 4.80 -4.42
CA VAL A 110 14.94 5.47 -4.06
C VAL A 110 15.45 5.01 -2.70
N LEU A 111 14.59 4.93 -1.69
CA LEU A 111 14.97 4.44 -0.37
C LEU A 111 15.52 3.01 -0.43
N LYS A 112 14.88 2.11 -1.18
CA LYS A 112 15.38 0.74 -1.35
C LYS A 112 16.76 0.71 -2.00
N LYS A 113 16.98 1.53 -3.03
CA LYS A 113 18.28 1.61 -3.71
C LYS A 113 19.38 2.10 -2.79
N MET A 114 19.09 3.12 -1.97
CA MET A 114 20.03 3.59 -0.93
C MET A 114 20.41 2.44 0.01
N GLU A 115 19.44 1.64 0.44
CA GLU A 115 19.68 0.52 1.35
C GLU A 115 20.45 -0.64 0.72
N VAL A 116 20.25 -0.89 -0.57
CA VAL A 116 20.98 -1.93 -1.33
C VAL A 116 22.44 -1.52 -1.53
N VAL A 117 22.69 -0.27 -1.89
CA VAL A 117 24.05 0.22 -2.14
C VAL A 117 24.83 0.44 -0.84
N CYS A 118 24.14 0.68 0.28
CA CYS A 118 24.77 0.80 1.60
C CYS A 118 25.16 -0.58 2.17
N GLY A 119 26.45 -0.75 2.45
CA GLY A 119 27.06 -2.01 2.91
C GLY A 119 26.56 -2.51 4.28
N VAL A 120 27.07 -3.67 4.70
CA VAL A 120 26.59 -4.40 5.89
C VAL A 120 26.80 -3.62 7.20
N ASN A 121 27.86 -2.81 7.27
CA ASN A 121 28.15 -1.93 8.42
C ASN A 121 27.81 -0.46 8.13
N GLY A 122 27.14 -0.20 7.00
CA GLY A 122 26.96 1.14 6.52
C GLY A 122 25.90 1.93 7.29
N LYS A 123 25.99 3.25 7.22
CA LYS A 123 25.00 4.17 7.81
C LYS A 123 24.36 5.05 6.75
N ILE A 124 23.06 5.29 6.90
CA ILE A 124 22.30 6.18 6.02
C ILE A 124 21.87 7.39 6.83
N ILE A 125 22.25 8.57 6.38
CA ILE A 125 21.92 9.85 6.99
C ILE A 125 21.04 10.63 6.03
N ILE A 126 19.80 10.87 6.45
CA ILE A 126 18.80 11.59 5.65
C ILE A 126 18.41 12.85 6.40
N THR A 127 18.42 13.99 5.73
CA THR A 127 17.81 15.21 6.28
C THR A 127 16.77 15.75 5.32
N VAL A 128 15.62 16.12 5.88
CA VAL A 128 14.52 16.72 5.12
C VAL A 128 13.92 17.90 5.89
N PRO A 129 13.38 18.92 5.20
CA PRO A 129 12.80 20.10 5.82
C PRO A 129 11.48 19.75 6.51
N ASN A 130 11.23 20.27 7.71
CA ASN A 130 10.03 19.94 8.46
C ASN A 130 8.78 20.55 7.79
N PRO A 131 7.76 19.75 7.40
CA PRO A 131 6.55 20.23 6.74
C PRO A 131 5.69 21.18 7.58
N LEU A 132 5.90 21.21 8.90
CA LEU A 132 5.25 22.15 9.82
C LEU A 132 5.97 23.51 9.88
N SER A 133 7.20 23.61 9.37
CA SER A 133 7.96 24.85 9.33
C SER A 133 7.37 25.81 8.29
N PRO A 134 7.21 27.11 8.62
CA PRO A 134 6.78 28.12 7.64
C PRO A 134 7.65 28.13 6.37
N HIS A 135 8.94 27.84 6.51
CA HIS A 135 9.89 27.80 5.40
C HIS A 135 9.60 26.68 4.39
N PHE A 136 9.08 25.53 4.84
CA PHE A 136 8.75 24.41 3.96
C PHE A 136 7.67 24.78 2.95
N LYS A 137 6.68 25.58 3.37
CA LYS A 137 5.53 25.98 2.54
C LYS A 137 5.86 27.05 1.50
N LEU A 138 7.01 27.71 1.63
CA LEU A 138 7.44 28.79 0.74
C LEU A 138 8.29 28.28 -0.43
N ASP A 139 8.70 27.01 -0.40
CA ASP A 139 9.45 26.40 -1.48
C ASP A 139 8.56 25.46 -2.29
N PHE A 140 8.23 25.89 -3.52
CA PHE A 140 7.36 25.15 -4.43
C PHE A 140 8.06 23.97 -5.12
N SER A 141 9.39 23.84 -4.96
CA SER A 141 10.12 22.68 -5.47
C SER A 141 9.97 21.43 -4.59
N HIS A 142 9.42 21.57 -3.38
CA HIS A 142 9.03 20.44 -2.55
C HIS A 142 7.78 19.76 -3.12
N VAL A 143 7.98 18.66 -3.82
CA VAL A 143 6.88 17.86 -4.41
C VAL A 143 6.41 16.76 -3.46
N LEU A 144 7.26 16.32 -2.53
CA LEU A 144 6.91 15.28 -1.57
C LEU A 144 5.97 15.83 -0.49
N LYS A 145 4.77 15.23 -0.38
CA LYS A 145 3.81 15.54 0.68
C LYS A 145 3.85 14.49 1.77
N TYR A 146 4.41 14.82 2.92
CA TYR A 146 4.56 13.87 4.02
C TYR A 146 4.33 14.49 5.40
N ASN A 147 4.06 13.63 6.37
CA ASN A 147 4.12 13.94 7.79
C ASN A 147 5.37 13.29 8.38
N ILE A 148 6.10 13.96 9.27
CA ILE A 148 7.39 13.46 9.79
C ILE A 148 7.29 12.08 10.46
N PHE A 149 6.20 11.78 11.18
CA PHE A 149 6.01 10.46 11.81
C PHE A 149 5.58 9.40 10.80
N SER A 150 4.81 9.78 9.77
CA SER A 150 4.47 8.88 8.67
C SER A 150 5.71 8.58 7.82
N PHE A 151 6.59 9.55 7.64
CA PHE A 151 7.86 9.39 6.93
C PHE A 151 8.82 8.49 7.70
N LEU A 152 8.96 8.68 9.02
CA LEU A 152 9.68 7.73 9.88
C LEU A 152 9.13 6.30 9.78
N ARG A 153 7.81 6.16 9.72
CA ARG A 153 7.14 4.86 9.52
C ARG A 153 7.42 4.28 8.14
N ILE A 154 7.54 5.12 7.11
CA ILE A 154 7.92 4.69 5.75
C ILE A 154 9.37 4.19 5.74
N LEU A 155 10.31 4.95 6.31
CA LEU A 155 11.71 4.55 6.44
C LEU A 155 11.85 3.22 7.18
N ASN A 156 11.12 3.05 8.29
CA ASN A 156 11.11 1.80 9.07
C ASN A 156 10.25 0.66 8.47
N ARG A 157 9.80 0.76 7.21
CA ARG A 157 9.34 -0.41 6.44
C ARG A 157 10.51 -1.19 5.82
N SER A 158 11.72 -0.66 5.92
CA SER A 158 12.93 -1.33 5.46
C SER A 158 13.09 -2.69 6.14
N ASP A 159 13.49 -3.69 5.35
CA ASP A 159 13.90 -5.00 5.85
C ASP A 159 15.39 -5.01 6.31
N TYR A 160 16.13 -3.92 6.07
CA TYR A 160 17.58 -3.86 6.22
C TYR A 160 18.04 -2.82 7.26
N PHE A 161 17.33 -1.70 7.39
CA PHE A 161 17.70 -0.58 8.22
C PHE A 161 16.60 -0.23 9.22
N GLN A 162 17.01 0.11 10.43
CA GLN A 162 16.16 0.78 11.41
C GLN A 162 16.53 2.26 11.46
N TYR A 163 15.55 3.12 11.25
CA TYR A 163 15.73 4.56 11.24
C TYR A 163 15.24 5.18 12.55
N LYS A 164 16.06 6.06 13.11
CA LYS A 164 15.73 6.91 14.26
C LYS A 164 15.65 8.37 13.81
N MET A 165 14.70 9.10 14.38
CA MET A 165 14.46 10.51 14.06
C MET A 165 15.05 11.41 15.14
N TYR A 166 15.78 12.45 14.73
CA TYR A 166 16.42 13.41 15.63
C TYR A 166 16.13 14.85 15.21
N PRO A 167 15.94 15.77 16.17
CA PRO A 167 15.92 17.20 15.89
C PRO A 167 17.32 17.74 15.56
N ILE A 168 17.41 18.62 14.57
CA ILE A 168 18.67 19.31 14.22
C ILE A 168 18.77 20.69 14.92
N GLY A 169 17.65 21.29 15.34
CA GLY A 169 17.61 22.64 15.90
C GLY A 169 17.55 23.72 14.81
N PHE A 170 17.86 24.98 15.11
CA PHE A 170 17.90 26.09 14.14
C PHE A 170 19.32 26.42 13.67
N SER A 171 19.50 26.77 12.38
CA SER A 171 20.78 27.21 11.81
C SER A 171 21.30 28.49 12.48
N GLU A 172 22.61 28.70 12.47
CA GLU A 172 23.22 29.93 13.02
C GLU A 172 22.65 31.19 12.38
N TYR A 173 22.33 31.14 11.08
CA TYR A 173 21.66 32.21 10.38
C TYR A 173 20.34 32.61 11.05
N ASN A 174 19.49 31.64 11.39
CA ASN A 174 18.22 31.88 12.08
C ASN A 174 18.45 32.32 13.53
N LEU A 175 19.49 31.83 14.21
CA LEU A 175 19.79 32.20 15.60
C LEU A 175 20.24 33.66 15.79
N LYS A 176 20.52 34.40 14.70
CA LYS A 176 20.68 35.87 14.75
C LYS A 176 19.41 36.56 15.24
N LEU A 177 18.24 36.00 14.98
CA LEU A 177 16.95 36.54 15.43
C LEU A 177 16.62 36.05 16.83
N ARG A 178 16.42 36.98 17.77
CA ARG A 178 16.20 36.71 19.20
C ARG A 178 15.10 35.67 19.46
N LYS A 179 14.01 35.70 18.70
CA LYS A 179 12.87 34.75 18.83
C LYS A 179 13.27 33.28 18.61
N TYR A 180 14.22 33.02 17.72
CA TYR A 180 14.65 31.65 17.41
C TYR A 180 15.64 31.10 18.45
N ARG A 181 16.28 31.94 19.26
CA ARG A 181 17.22 31.49 20.32
C ARG A 181 16.51 30.69 21.41
N VAL A 182 15.36 31.17 21.87
CA VAL A 182 14.55 30.48 22.90
C VAL A 182 13.94 29.19 22.32
N LEU A 183 13.36 29.28 21.12
CA LEU A 183 12.79 28.13 20.43
C LEU A 183 13.83 27.03 20.13
N ASN A 184 15.10 27.39 19.98
CA ASN A 184 16.17 26.43 19.71
C ASN A 184 16.41 25.44 20.85
N LEU A 185 16.23 25.85 22.11
CA LEU A 185 16.40 24.93 23.25
C LEU A 185 15.33 23.83 23.23
N LEU A 186 14.09 24.20 22.89
CA LEU A 186 12.98 23.27 22.76
C LEU A 186 13.11 22.42 21.49
N SER A 187 13.50 23.03 20.37
CA SER A 187 13.63 22.31 19.10
C SER A 187 14.73 21.26 19.14
N LYS A 188 15.82 21.48 19.88
CA LYS A 188 16.86 20.45 20.15
C LYS A 188 16.35 19.23 20.93
N ARG A 189 15.16 19.28 21.53
CA ARG A 189 14.55 18.15 22.25
C ARG A 189 13.38 17.53 21.50
N ALA A 190 12.75 18.26 20.57
CA ALA A 190 11.56 17.81 19.86
C ALA A 190 11.66 18.06 18.34
N ALA A 191 11.74 16.98 17.55
CA ALA A 191 11.84 17.04 16.09
C ALA A 191 10.71 17.86 15.44
N ILE A 192 9.50 17.83 16.02
CA ILE A 192 8.33 18.57 15.52
C ILE A 192 8.54 20.09 15.48
N LEU A 193 9.43 20.61 16.35
CA LEU A 193 9.74 22.04 16.46
C LEU A 193 10.99 22.44 15.66
N SER A 194 11.74 21.47 15.13
CA SER A 194 12.95 21.71 14.36
C SER A 194 12.59 22.04 12.90
N PRO A 195 13.17 23.08 12.27
CA PRO A 195 12.93 23.40 10.86
C PRO A 195 13.44 22.33 9.89
N THR A 196 14.43 21.53 10.30
CA THR A 196 14.97 20.39 9.54
C THR A 196 14.98 19.17 10.46
N VAL A 197 14.63 18.01 9.95
CA VAL A 197 14.60 16.75 10.69
C VAL A 197 15.67 15.82 10.14
N LEU A 198 16.42 15.20 11.04
CA LEU A 198 17.43 14.19 10.74
C LEU A 198 16.85 12.80 10.96
N TYR A 199 17.13 11.89 10.03
CA TYR A 199 16.88 10.47 10.16
C TYR A 199 18.21 9.73 10.00
N VAL A 200 18.50 8.85 10.97
CA VAL A 200 19.72 8.03 10.97
C VAL A 200 19.29 6.57 10.86
N GLY A 201 19.66 5.94 9.75
CA GLY A 201 19.48 4.52 9.48
C GLY A 201 20.68 3.72 9.96
N GLU A 202 20.41 2.73 10.82
CA GLU A 202 21.37 1.73 11.30
C GLU A 202 20.96 0.35 10.76
N ARG A 203 21.93 -0.43 10.28
CA ARG A 203 21.65 -1.79 9.77
C ARG A 203 21.14 -2.70 10.90
N LEU A 204 20.14 -3.52 10.59
CA LEU A 204 19.62 -4.55 11.49
C LEU A 204 20.60 -5.73 11.61
N LYS A 205 20.86 -6.22 12.83
CA LYS A 205 21.84 -7.29 13.14
C LYS A 205 21.42 -8.68 12.62
N ASP A 206 20.12 -8.88 12.39
CA ASP A 206 19.48 -10.12 11.95
C ASP A 206 18.97 -10.04 10.50
N GLY A 207 19.29 -8.96 9.78
CA GLY A 207 19.03 -8.85 8.36
C GLY A 207 19.69 -10.01 7.61
N ARG A 208 18.88 -10.78 6.88
CA ARG A 208 19.36 -11.93 6.08
C ARG A 208 20.63 -11.54 5.34
N GLN A 209 21.71 -12.26 5.60
CA GLN A 209 22.91 -12.20 4.78
C GLN A 209 22.52 -12.48 3.32
N THR A 210 22.59 -11.46 2.49
CA THR A 210 22.87 -11.66 1.08
C THR A 210 24.06 -10.78 0.76
N SER A 211 25.20 -11.44 0.61
CA SER A 211 26.44 -10.88 0.09
C SER A 211 26.20 -10.16 -1.26
N PRO A 212 26.97 -9.11 -1.59
CA PRO A 212 26.60 -8.13 -2.62
C PRO A 212 26.77 -8.59 -4.08
N GLU A 213 27.21 -9.82 -4.34
CA GLU A 213 27.60 -10.23 -5.70
C GLU A 213 26.75 -11.33 -6.34
N LYS A 214 25.51 -11.58 -5.87
CA LYS A 214 24.66 -12.58 -6.56
C LYS A 214 23.18 -12.27 -6.76
N ASN A 215 22.70 -11.07 -6.44
CA ASN A 215 21.27 -10.74 -6.63
C ASN A 215 21.03 -9.37 -7.27
N LEU A 216 21.90 -8.94 -8.17
CA LEU A 216 21.59 -7.86 -9.12
C LEU A 216 21.30 -8.41 -10.52
N SER A 217 20.54 -9.50 -10.57
CA SER A 217 19.67 -9.81 -11.69
C SER A 217 18.54 -10.67 -11.17
N LEU A 218 17.32 -10.35 -11.61
CA LEU A 218 16.08 -11.13 -11.57
C LEU A 218 14.92 -10.60 -10.71
N ASP A 219 15.01 -10.02 -9.50
CA ASP A 219 13.76 -9.92 -8.69
C ASP A 219 12.70 -8.90 -9.18
N GLY A 220 13.11 -7.81 -9.85
CA GLY A 220 12.19 -6.89 -10.54
C GLY A 220 11.57 -7.48 -11.80
N GLN A 221 12.34 -8.27 -12.56
CA GLN A 221 11.84 -9.02 -13.73
C GLN A 221 11.08 -10.29 -13.33
N LYS A 222 11.38 -10.87 -12.16
CA LYS A 222 10.76 -12.08 -11.61
C LYS A 222 9.38 -11.75 -11.10
N LYS A 223 9.18 -10.57 -10.49
CA LYS A 223 7.83 -10.16 -10.10
C LYS A 223 6.93 -9.89 -11.29
N GLU A 224 7.39 -9.33 -12.41
CA GLU A 224 6.55 -9.19 -13.60
C GLU A 224 6.34 -10.51 -14.38
N SER A 225 7.16 -11.54 -14.10
CA SER A 225 7.03 -12.88 -14.68
C SER A 225 6.31 -13.89 -13.80
N ILE A 226 5.86 -13.55 -12.58
CA ILE A 226 5.03 -14.46 -11.78
C ILE A 226 3.63 -14.56 -12.39
N LEU A 227 3.14 -15.77 -12.63
CA LEU A 227 1.77 -15.92 -13.13
C LEU A 227 0.76 -15.60 -12.02
N VAL A 228 -0.22 -14.75 -12.33
CA VAL A 228 -1.39 -14.49 -11.49
C VAL A 228 -2.62 -15.14 -12.13
N SER A 229 -3.34 -15.96 -11.38
CA SER A 229 -4.62 -16.52 -11.81
C SER A 229 -5.77 -15.67 -11.29
N VAL A 230 -6.55 -15.08 -12.19
CA VAL A 230 -7.78 -14.39 -11.82
C VAL A 230 -8.95 -15.35 -12.00
N VAL A 231 -9.63 -15.67 -10.91
CA VAL A 231 -10.76 -16.59 -10.86
C VAL A 231 -12.06 -15.79 -10.73
N VAL A 232 -12.96 -16.00 -11.69
CA VAL A 232 -14.25 -15.29 -11.79
C VAL A 232 -15.40 -16.30 -11.73
N PRO A 233 -16.06 -16.49 -10.57
CA PRO A 233 -17.30 -17.24 -10.48
C PRO A 233 -18.45 -16.44 -11.10
N THR A 234 -19.30 -17.08 -11.88
CA THR A 234 -20.41 -16.41 -12.58
C THR A 234 -21.72 -17.17 -12.42
N LEU A 235 -22.83 -16.44 -12.53
CA LEU A 235 -24.19 -16.95 -12.70
C LEU A 235 -24.99 -15.85 -13.41
N ASN A 236 -25.54 -16.12 -14.60
CA ASN A 236 -26.39 -15.19 -15.35
C ASN A 236 -25.83 -13.75 -15.40
N SER A 237 -24.57 -13.62 -15.78
CA SER A 237 -23.76 -12.40 -15.73
C SER A 237 -23.49 -11.78 -17.10
N SER A 238 -24.26 -12.11 -18.13
CA SER A 238 -24.08 -11.62 -19.51
C SER A 238 -23.94 -10.09 -19.61
N THR A 239 -24.65 -9.36 -18.74
CA THR A 239 -24.64 -7.88 -18.72
C THR A 239 -23.42 -7.24 -18.07
N THR A 240 -22.63 -7.98 -17.28
CA THR A 240 -21.50 -7.42 -16.51
C THR A 240 -20.16 -8.09 -16.82
N ILE A 241 -20.17 -9.36 -17.22
CA ILE A 241 -18.96 -10.18 -17.34
C ILE A 241 -17.96 -9.62 -18.37
N SER A 242 -18.44 -9.06 -19.49
CA SER A 242 -17.55 -8.47 -20.51
C SER A 242 -16.68 -7.34 -19.93
N LYS A 243 -17.27 -6.42 -19.16
CA LYS A 243 -16.53 -5.32 -18.50
C LYS A 243 -15.55 -5.84 -17.45
N CYS A 244 -15.98 -6.84 -16.66
CA CYS A 244 -15.12 -7.51 -15.70
C CYS A 244 -13.88 -8.08 -16.39
N LEU A 245 -14.06 -8.91 -17.42
CA LEU A 245 -12.97 -9.56 -18.14
C LEU A 245 -12.07 -8.58 -18.90
N GLU A 246 -12.66 -7.54 -19.49
CA GLU A 246 -11.91 -6.46 -20.14
C GLU A 246 -11.02 -5.71 -19.13
N SER A 247 -11.50 -5.42 -17.92
CA SER A 247 -10.71 -4.78 -16.86
C SER A 247 -9.50 -5.61 -16.42
N ILE A 248 -9.61 -6.95 -16.49
CA ILE A 248 -8.49 -7.87 -16.23
C ILE A 248 -7.46 -7.80 -17.36
N LYS A 249 -7.90 -7.79 -18.62
CA LYS A 249 -7.01 -7.66 -19.79
C LYS A 249 -6.29 -6.31 -19.83
N LYS A 250 -6.93 -5.25 -19.35
CA LYS A 250 -6.38 -3.89 -19.27
C LYS A 250 -5.37 -3.69 -18.13
N GLN A 251 -5.14 -4.69 -17.27
CA GLN A 251 -4.15 -4.56 -16.21
C GLN A 251 -2.76 -4.22 -16.76
N THR A 252 -2.03 -3.37 -16.05
CA THR A 252 -0.63 -3.03 -16.39
C THR A 252 0.30 -4.22 -16.20
N TYR A 253 -0.03 -5.11 -15.26
CA TYR A 253 0.60 -6.41 -15.09
C TYR A 253 0.14 -7.41 -16.15
N LYS A 254 1.05 -7.98 -16.94
CA LYS A 254 0.68 -8.76 -18.12
C LYS A 254 0.62 -10.27 -17.93
N ASN A 255 1.37 -10.85 -16.99
CA ASN A 255 1.40 -12.30 -16.81
C ASN A 255 0.19 -12.81 -16.01
N ILE A 256 -0.98 -12.75 -16.64
CA ILE A 256 -2.28 -13.10 -16.06
C ILE A 256 -2.92 -14.23 -16.85
N GLU A 257 -3.42 -15.23 -16.15
CA GLU A 257 -4.42 -16.15 -16.69
C GLU A 257 -5.80 -15.85 -16.11
N ILE A 258 -6.82 -16.02 -16.94
CA ILE A 258 -8.22 -15.78 -16.56
C ILE A 258 -8.93 -17.13 -16.53
N ILE A 259 -9.56 -17.45 -15.40
CA ILE A 259 -10.34 -18.67 -15.20
C ILE A 259 -11.77 -18.25 -14.86
N VAL A 260 -12.71 -18.63 -15.72
CA VAL A 260 -14.13 -18.38 -15.51
C VAL A 260 -14.80 -19.68 -15.10
N VAL A 261 -15.58 -19.66 -14.03
CA VAL A 261 -16.34 -20.82 -13.56
C VAL A 261 -17.81 -20.44 -13.48
N ASP A 262 -18.58 -20.86 -14.47
CA ASP A 262 -20.00 -20.59 -14.58
C ASP A 262 -20.83 -21.59 -13.79
N HIS A 263 -22.01 -21.14 -13.37
CA HIS A 263 -22.92 -21.93 -12.56
C HIS A 263 -23.67 -22.93 -13.45
N GLU A 264 -23.94 -24.13 -12.94
CA GLU A 264 -24.67 -25.18 -13.67
C GLU A 264 -26.09 -24.81 -14.11
N LYS A 265 -26.64 -23.69 -13.61
CA LYS A 265 -27.99 -23.19 -13.90
C LYS A 265 -27.96 -21.83 -14.60
N SER A 266 -26.81 -21.47 -15.17
CA SER A 266 -26.70 -20.29 -16.04
C SER A 266 -27.50 -20.55 -17.32
N VAL A 267 -28.32 -19.59 -17.72
CA VAL A 267 -29.26 -19.71 -18.87
C VAL A 267 -29.10 -18.59 -19.90
N ASP A 268 -28.19 -17.65 -19.66
CA ASP A 268 -27.90 -16.55 -20.58
C ASP A 268 -26.55 -16.75 -21.29
N ASP A 269 -26.14 -15.75 -22.09
CA ASP A 269 -24.94 -15.83 -22.92
C ASP A 269 -23.62 -15.68 -22.13
N THR A 270 -23.64 -15.77 -20.79
CA THR A 270 -22.45 -15.58 -19.93
C THR A 270 -21.26 -16.43 -20.37
N THR A 271 -21.49 -17.72 -20.58
CA THR A 271 -20.44 -18.66 -20.99
C THR A 271 -19.92 -18.36 -22.39
N GLN A 272 -20.79 -17.92 -23.32
CA GLN A 272 -20.37 -17.55 -24.67
C GLN A 272 -19.48 -16.31 -24.65
N ILE A 273 -19.90 -15.26 -23.95
CA ILE A 273 -19.12 -14.02 -23.79
C ILE A 273 -17.78 -14.32 -23.13
N ALA A 274 -17.75 -15.15 -22.07
CA ALA A 274 -16.50 -15.50 -21.39
C ALA A 274 -15.46 -16.17 -22.31
N LYS A 275 -15.91 -17.01 -23.26
CA LYS A 275 -15.03 -17.74 -24.20
C LYS A 275 -14.28 -16.81 -25.15
N GLU A 276 -14.76 -15.59 -25.37
CA GLU A 276 -14.07 -14.58 -26.18
C GLU A 276 -12.78 -14.06 -25.49
N TYR A 277 -12.69 -14.16 -24.17
CA TYR A 277 -11.57 -13.60 -23.39
C TYR A 277 -10.57 -14.67 -22.90
N THR A 278 -11.02 -15.91 -22.74
CA THR A 278 -10.21 -17.03 -22.24
C THR A 278 -10.75 -18.37 -22.71
N ASN A 279 -9.85 -19.32 -22.94
CA ASN A 279 -10.19 -20.72 -23.20
C ASN A 279 -10.47 -21.53 -21.92
N LYS A 280 -10.29 -20.93 -20.73
CA LYS A 280 -10.49 -21.57 -19.42
C LYS A 280 -11.85 -21.22 -18.83
N VAL A 281 -12.91 -21.62 -19.54
CA VAL A 281 -14.28 -21.49 -19.08
C VAL A 281 -14.78 -22.88 -18.67
N PHE A 282 -15.22 -22.99 -17.42
CA PHE A 282 -15.71 -24.23 -16.84
C PHE A 282 -17.13 -24.05 -16.34
N ILE A 283 -17.90 -25.14 -16.30
CA ILE A 283 -19.22 -25.18 -15.66
C ILE A 283 -19.07 -26.07 -14.45
N LYS A 284 -19.28 -25.52 -13.24
CA LYS A 284 -19.13 -26.29 -12.00
C LYS A 284 -19.91 -25.71 -10.85
N GLY A 285 -20.70 -26.55 -10.19
CA GLY A 285 -21.32 -26.26 -8.92
C GLY A 285 -22.54 -25.35 -9.02
N ILE A 286 -23.26 -25.30 -7.91
CA ILE A 286 -24.46 -24.48 -7.72
C ILE A 286 -24.26 -23.35 -6.68
N GLU A 287 -23.05 -23.26 -6.12
CA GLU A 287 -22.71 -22.26 -5.11
C GLU A 287 -21.35 -21.65 -5.40
N ARG A 288 -21.18 -20.38 -5.00
CA ARG A 288 -20.00 -19.57 -5.32
C ARG A 288 -18.71 -20.13 -4.72
N CYS A 289 -18.77 -20.69 -3.51
CA CYS A 289 -17.60 -21.27 -2.85
C CYS A 289 -17.04 -22.45 -3.65
N ILE A 290 -17.91 -23.32 -4.17
CA ILE A 290 -17.54 -24.46 -5.03
C ILE A 290 -16.85 -23.96 -6.29
N GLN A 291 -17.41 -22.93 -6.93
CA GLN A 291 -16.84 -22.32 -8.14
C GLN A 291 -15.44 -21.72 -7.87
N ARG A 292 -15.29 -20.98 -6.77
CA ARG A 292 -14.02 -20.37 -6.37
C ARG A 292 -12.97 -21.42 -6.03
N ASN A 293 -13.33 -22.47 -5.29
CA ASN A 293 -12.41 -23.58 -4.98
C ASN A 293 -11.95 -24.29 -6.25
N PHE A 294 -12.89 -24.69 -7.10
CA PHE A 294 -12.57 -25.34 -8.38
C PHE A 294 -11.66 -24.45 -9.24
N GLY A 295 -11.95 -23.16 -9.36
CA GLY A 295 -11.10 -22.22 -10.08
C GLY A 295 -9.71 -22.09 -9.45
N GLY A 296 -9.62 -22.05 -8.13
CA GLY A 296 -8.35 -22.03 -7.39
C GLY A 296 -7.52 -23.31 -7.52
N GLU A 297 -8.16 -24.47 -7.70
CA GLU A 297 -7.47 -25.73 -8.02
C GLU A 297 -6.91 -25.73 -9.44
N LYS A 298 -7.69 -25.23 -10.41
CA LYS A 298 -7.28 -25.10 -11.83
C LYS A 298 -6.25 -24.01 -12.08
N ALA A 299 -6.11 -23.07 -11.16
CA ALA A 299 -5.09 -22.03 -11.19
C ALA A 299 -3.68 -22.62 -11.30
N LYS A 300 -2.87 -22.06 -12.19
CA LYS A 300 -1.43 -22.36 -12.36
C LYS A 300 -0.54 -21.25 -11.83
N GLY A 301 -1.10 -20.08 -11.52
CA GLY A 301 -0.40 -18.94 -10.96
C GLY A 301 0.15 -19.18 -9.57
N GLU A 302 1.25 -18.51 -9.25
CA GLU A 302 1.76 -18.47 -7.87
C GLU A 302 0.76 -17.72 -6.97
N TYR A 303 0.08 -16.73 -7.53
CA TYR A 303 -0.95 -15.95 -6.87
C TYR A 303 -2.32 -16.20 -7.49
N ILE A 304 -3.36 -16.12 -6.66
CA ILE A 304 -4.76 -16.21 -7.07
C ILE A 304 -5.47 -14.93 -6.64
N LEU A 305 -6.23 -14.34 -7.55
CA LEU A 305 -7.14 -13.23 -7.31
C LEU A 305 -8.58 -13.69 -7.53
N PHE A 306 -9.45 -13.52 -6.54
CA PHE A 306 -10.88 -13.77 -6.67
C PHE A 306 -11.65 -12.45 -6.86
N ILE A 307 -12.37 -12.34 -7.97
CA ILE A 307 -13.28 -11.22 -8.24
C ILE A 307 -14.63 -11.75 -8.73
N ASP A 308 -15.70 -11.03 -8.43
CA ASP A 308 -17.03 -11.39 -8.91
C ASP A 308 -17.28 -10.82 -10.31
N SER A 309 -18.21 -11.43 -11.07
CA SER A 309 -18.51 -11.07 -12.46
C SER A 309 -19.13 -9.69 -12.67
N ASP A 310 -19.48 -9.00 -11.58
CA ASP A 310 -20.00 -7.63 -11.52
C ASP A 310 -18.95 -6.63 -11.01
N MET A 311 -17.66 -7.02 -10.98
CA MET A 311 -16.55 -6.19 -10.53
C MET A 311 -15.60 -5.81 -11.67
N GLU A 312 -15.04 -4.61 -11.60
CA GLU A 312 -14.07 -4.08 -12.55
C GLU A 312 -12.78 -3.66 -11.81
N LEU A 313 -11.63 -4.16 -12.25
CA LEU A 313 -10.33 -3.83 -11.66
C LEU A 313 -9.84 -2.46 -12.14
N SER A 314 -9.36 -1.60 -11.24
CA SER A 314 -8.51 -0.48 -11.67
C SER A 314 -7.18 -0.99 -12.24
N GLU A 315 -6.58 -0.24 -13.17
CA GLU A 315 -5.49 -0.72 -14.06
C GLU A 315 -4.26 -1.30 -13.35
N ASN A 316 -3.99 -0.86 -12.12
CA ASN A 316 -2.79 -1.22 -11.36
C ASN A 316 -3.04 -2.20 -10.21
N VAL A 317 -4.25 -2.74 -10.05
CA VAL A 317 -4.59 -3.61 -8.90
C VAL A 317 -3.68 -4.83 -8.84
N VAL A 318 -3.53 -5.55 -9.95
CA VAL A 318 -2.75 -6.80 -9.96
C VAL A 318 -1.27 -6.52 -9.68
N LYS A 319 -0.70 -5.50 -10.35
CA LYS A 319 0.68 -5.05 -10.11
C LYS A 319 0.89 -4.71 -8.64
N SER A 320 0.02 -3.89 -8.07
CA SER A 320 0.09 -3.46 -6.67
C SER A 320 0.01 -4.65 -5.71
N CYS A 321 -0.83 -5.64 -5.99
CA CYS A 321 -0.94 -6.85 -5.17
C CYS A 321 0.35 -7.68 -5.20
N VAL A 322 0.92 -7.93 -6.38
CA VAL A 322 2.18 -8.68 -6.56
C VAL A 322 3.35 -7.97 -5.88
N GLU A 323 3.42 -6.65 -6.00
CA GLU A 323 4.46 -5.84 -5.35
C GLU A 323 4.32 -5.89 -3.83
N LYS A 324 3.10 -5.82 -3.30
CA LYS A 324 2.80 -5.84 -1.87
C LYS A 324 3.00 -7.21 -1.22
N MET A 325 2.95 -8.28 -2.00
CA MET A 325 3.09 -9.65 -1.51
C MET A 325 4.57 -9.97 -1.15
N THR A 326 5.01 -9.53 0.04
CA THR A 326 6.36 -9.80 0.60
C THR A 326 6.33 -10.97 1.59
N GLY A 327 7.50 -11.47 2.02
CA GLY A 327 7.63 -12.80 2.65
C GLY A 327 6.69 -13.12 3.83
N LYS A 328 6.30 -12.14 4.64
CA LYS A 328 5.35 -12.31 5.76
C LYS A 328 3.87 -12.16 5.36
N THR A 329 3.61 -11.56 4.21
CA THR A 329 2.26 -11.26 3.71
C THR A 329 1.67 -12.50 3.05
N LYS A 330 0.47 -12.87 3.50
CA LYS A 330 -0.24 -14.09 3.05
C LYS A 330 -1.48 -13.81 2.22
N GLY A 331 -2.06 -12.64 2.38
CA GLY A 331 -3.18 -12.16 1.57
C GLY A 331 -3.17 -10.65 1.46
N ILE A 332 -3.80 -10.13 0.40
CA ILE A 332 -3.97 -8.71 0.15
C ILE A 332 -5.46 -8.38 0.14
N ILE A 333 -5.81 -7.39 0.97
CA ILE A 333 -7.08 -6.69 0.98
C ILE A 333 -7.05 -5.65 -0.13
N ILE A 334 -8.04 -5.73 -1.02
CA ILE A 334 -8.23 -4.78 -2.11
C ILE A 334 -9.52 -4.02 -1.80
N PRO A 335 -9.46 -2.69 -1.58
CA PRO A 335 -10.63 -1.88 -1.29
C PRO A 335 -11.66 -1.93 -2.41
N GLU A 336 -12.93 -1.86 -2.05
CA GLU A 336 -14.06 -1.85 -2.98
C GLU A 336 -14.75 -0.48 -2.99
N GLU A 337 -15.04 0.02 -4.19
CA GLU A 337 -15.88 1.20 -4.42
C GLU A 337 -17.12 0.79 -5.21
N SER A 338 -18.28 0.79 -4.55
CA SER A 338 -19.54 0.44 -5.20
C SER A 338 -20.09 1.60 -6.02
N PHE A 339 -20.59 1.32 -7.22
CA PHE A 339 -21.35 2.27 -8.03
C PHE A 339 -22.65 1.62 -8.50
N GLY A 340 -23.59 2.46 -8.97
CA GLY A 340 -24.88 1.99 -9.45
C GLY A 340 -25.87 3.13 -9.58
N GLU A 341 -27.08 2.79 -10.01
CA GLU A 341 -28.11 3.77 -10.34
C GLU A 341 -29.16 3.91 -9.23
N GLY A 342 -29.57 5.15 -9.00
CA GLY A 342 -30.65 5.49 -8.08
C GLY A 342 -30.23 5.70 -6.62
N PHE A 343 -31.22 6.05 -5.80
CA PHE A 343 -31.03 6.46 -4.42
C PHE A 343 -30.42 5.35 -3.54
N TRP A 344 -30.91 4.12 -3.67
CA TRP A 344 -30.45 3.01 -2.84
C TRP A 344 -29.03 2.55 -3.19
N ALA A 345 -28.61 2.65 -4.46
CA ALA A 345 -27.23 2.42 -4.86
C ALA A 345 -26.27 3.43 -4.21
N ARG A 346 -26.66 4.71 -4.17
CA ARG A 346 -25.90 5.74 -3.45
C ARG A 346 -25.87 5.48 -1.94
N CYS A 347 -26.96 4.98 -1.35
CA CYS A 347 -26.98 4.59 0.07
C CYS A 347 -26.02 3.43 0.33
N LYS A 348 -25.96 2.46 -0.60
CA LYS A 348 -25.05 1.32 -0.53
C LYS A 348 -23.59 1.73 -0.62
N ASN A 349 -23.25 2.61 -1.56
CA ASN A 349 -21.90 3.19 -1.65
C ASN A 349 -21.53 3.91 -0.33
N LEU A 350 -22.41 4.76 0.20
CA LEU A 350 -22.17 5.45 1.48
C LEU A 350 -21.89 4.45 2.61
N GLU A 351 -22.68 3.38 2.73
CA GLU A 351 -22.47 2.27 3.68
C GLU A 351 -21.07 1.65 3.52
N ARG A 352 -20.72 1.22 2.30
CA ARG A 352 -19.43 0.57 2.01
C ARG A 352 -18.24 1.45 2.38
N SER A 353 -18.37 2.76 2.23
CA SER A 353 -17.32 3.72 2.62
C SER A 353 -16.98 3.69 4.12
N PHE A 354 -17.83 3.14 4.99
CA PHE A 354 -17.52 2.97 6.42
C PHE A 354 -16.63 1.77 6.71
N TYR A 355 -16.61 0.78 5.82
CA TYR A 355 -15.90 -0.49 5.99
C TYR A 355 -14.42 -0.41 5.65
N VAL A 356 -14.06 0.55 4.81
CA VAL A 356 -12.68 0.76 4.37
C VAL A 356 -11.77 1.05 5.57
N GLY A 357 -10.72 0.24 5.73
CA GLY A 357 -9.76 0.31 6.84
C GLY A 357 -10.25 -0.29 8.16
N VAL A 358 -11.33 -1.07 8.16
CA VAL A 358 -11.86 -1.74 9.36
C VAL A 358 -11.51 -3.22 9.30
N ASP A 359 -10.63 -3.65 10.21
CA ASP A 359 -9.99 -4.97 10.29
C ASP A 359 -10.95 -6.17 10.35
N TRP A 360 -12.11 -6.01 10.98
CA TRP A 360 -13.14 -7.04 11.06
C TRP A 360 -14.17 -6.95 9.93
N MET A 361 -14.08 -5.97 9.04
CA MET A 361 -15.03 -5.78 7.93
C MET A 361 -14.47 -6.16 6.57
N GLU A 362 -13.19 -5.85 6.32
CA GLU A 362 -12.53 -6.12 5.05
C GLU A 362 -12.09 -7.59 4.95
N GLY A 363 -12.18 -8.15 3.74
CA GLY A 363 -11.65 -9.45 3.38
C GLY A 363 -10.52 -9.31 2.38
N ALA A 364 -9.55 -10.21 2.44
CA ALA A 364 -8.54 -10.35 1.40
C ALA A 364 -9.16 -11.02 0.15
N ARG A 365 -8.65 -10.66 -1.03
CA ARG A 365 -9.09 -11.22 -2.31
C ARG A 365 -7.95 -11.80 -3.14
N PHE A 366 -6.71 -11.42 -2.81
CA PHE A 366 -5.51 -11.86 -3.50
C PHE A 366 -4.62 -12.65 -2.55
N PHE A 367 -4.26 -13.85 -2.94
CA PHE A 367 -3.62 -14.84 -2.07
C PHE A 367 -2.46 -15.51 -2.79
N ARG A 368 -1.51 -16.03 -2.03
CA ARG A 368 -0.61 -17.06 -2.56
C ARG A 368 -1.39 -18.36 -2.73
N ARG A 369 -1.24 -19.00 -3.89
CA ARG A 369 -1.94 -20.25 -4.22
C ARG A 369 -1.65 -21.36 -3.21
N LYS A 370 -0.38 -21.53 -2.83
CA LYS A 370 0.01 -22.58 -1.87
C LYS A 370 -0.65 -22.38 -0.50
N GLU A 371 -0.80 -21.14 -0.02
CA GLU A 371 -1.50 -20.84 1.23
C GLU A 371 -3.01 -21.06 1.11
N PHE A 372 -3.63 -20.66 0.00
CA PHE A 372 -5.04 -20.95 -0.29
C PHE A 372 -5.33 -22.46 -0.24
N LEU A 373 -4.50 -23.27 -0.91
CA LEU A 373 -4.64 -24.73 -0.89
C LEU A 373 -4.35 -25.31 0.51
N LYS A 374 -3.35 -24.78 1.22
CA LYS A 374 -2.98 -25.24 2.57
C LYS A 374 -4.12 -25.08 3.58
N VAL A 375 -4.94 -24.03 3.47
CA VAL A 375 -6.08 -23.80 4.37
C VAL A 375 -7.37 -24.47 3.91
N GLY A 376 -7.33 -25.24 2.81
CA GLY A 376 -8.50 -25.92 2.25
C GLY A 376 -9.47 -25.02 1.48
N GLY A 377 -9.03 -23.82 1.06
CA GLY A 377 -9.86 -22.89 0.29
C GLY A 377 -11.08 -22.33 1.03
N TYR A 378 -12.10 -21.95 0.26
CA TYR A 378 -13.39 -21.51 0.78
C TYR A 378 -14.15 -22.68 1.41
N ASN A 379 -14.84 -22.44 2.52
CA ASN A 379 -15.74 -23.42 3.09
C ASN A 379 -17.03 -23.50 2.26
N GLU A 380 -17.27 -24.63 1.59
CA GLU A 380 -18.41 -24.86 0.70
C GLU A 380 -19.76 -24.93 1.42
N GLU A 381 -19.77 -25.10 2.75
CA GLU A 381 -20.98 -25.04 3.57
C GLU A 381 -21.43 -23.59 3.89
N LEU A 382 -20.62 -22.59 3.52
CA LEU A 382 -20.90 -21.17 3.74
C LEU A 382 -21.49 -20.53 2.49
N ILE A 383 -22.67 -19.93 2.66
CA ILE A 383 -23.32 -19.06 1.67
C ILE A 383 -23.06 -17.57 2.00
N SER A 384 -22.68 -17.26 3.24
CA SER A 384 -22.38 -15.91 3.69
C SER A 384 -21.25 -15.89 4.71
N GLY A 385 -20.38 -14.89 4.60
CA GLY A 385 -19.21 -14.75 5.48
C GLY A 385 -18.02 -15.59 5.03
N GLU A 386 -18.11 -16.22 3.86
CA GLU A 386 -17.08 -17.05 3.24
C GLU A 386 -15.78 -16.26 3.00
N ASP A 387 -15.87 -14.99 2.59
CA ASP A 387 -14.71 -14.14 2.38
C ASP A 387 -13.99 -13.84 3.70
N TRP A 388 -14.75 -13.65 4.79
CA TRP A 388 -14.19 -13.45 6.12
C TRP A 388 -13.55 -14.72 6.66
N ASP A 389 -14.20 -15.87 6.47
CA ASP A 389 -13.68 -17.17 6.90
C ASP A 389 -12.32 -17.48 6.26
N LEU A 390 -12.23 -17.40 4.93
CA LEU A 390 -10.98 -17.62 4.22
C LEU A 390 -9.91 -16.61 4.63
N SER A 391 -10.26 -15.32 4.70
CA SER A 391 -9.31 -14.27 5.09
C SER A 391 -8.70 -14.54 6.47
N GLN A 392 -9.52 -14.96 7.43
CA GLN A 392 -9.09 -15.27 8.79
C GLN A 392 -8.22 -16.54 8.85
N LYS A 393 -8.55 -17.58 8.07
CA LYS A 393 -7.70 -18.78 7.94
C LYS A 393 -6.33 -18.44 7.37
N ILE A 394 -6.26 -17.58 6.37
CA ILE A 394 -5.00 -17.12 5.77
C ILE A 394 -4.23 -16.21 6.73
N GLU A 395 -4.92 -15.32 7.45
CA GLU A 395 -4.32 -14.44 8.47
C GLU A 395 -3.67 -15.23 9.62
N ALA A 396 -4.21 -16.41 9.95
CA ALA A 396 -3.59 -17.30 10.94
C ALA A 396 -2.22 -17.85 10.47
N LEU A 397 -1.92 -17.82 9.16
CA LEU A 397 -0.62 -18.22 8.61
C LEU A 397 0.39 -17.06 8.50
N GLY A 398 -0.05 -15.82 8.73
CA GLY A 398 0.76 -14.61 8.60
C GLY A 398 -0.07 -13.37 8.29
N ARG A 399 0.56 -12.22 8.06
CA ARG A 399 -0.19 -10.95 8.00
C ARG A 399 -0.98 -10.80 6.69
N LEU A 400 -2.12 -10.12 6.79
CA LEU A 400 -2.79 -9.51 5.65
C LEU A 400 -2.28 -8.09 5.45
N ASP A 401 -2.03 -7.68 4.21
CA ASP A 401 -1.75 -6.28 3.85
C ASP A 401 -2.88 -5.70 3.03
N ARG A 402 -2.86 -4.38 2.84
CA ARG A 402 -3.82 -3.64 2.01
C ARG A 402 -3.10 -2.85 0.92
N VAL A 403 -3.69 -2.82 -0.27
CA VAL A 403 -3.29 -1.94 -1.38
C VAL A 403 -4.19 -0.70 -1.44
N GLU A 404 -3.77 0.31 -2.20
CA GLU A 404 -4.55 1.54 -2.42
C GLU A 404 -5.42 1.46 -3.68
N SER A 405 -5.01 0.68 -4.69
CA SER A 405 -5.83 0.41 -5.88
C SER A 405 -7.16 -0.23 -5.51
N VAL A 406 -8.20 0.14 -6.24
CA VAL A 406 -9.58 -0.22 -5.90
C VAL A 406 -10.17 -1.19 -6.92
N ILE A 407 -11.16 -1.96 -6.47
CA ILE A 407 -12.11 -2.69 -7.32
C ILE A 407 -13.41 -1.89 -7.36
N TYR A 408 -13.90 -1.61 -8.56
CA TYR A 408 -15.21 -1.00 -8.74
C TYR A 408 -16.27 -2.08 -8.77
N HIS A 409 -17.28 -1.99 -7.92
CA HIS A 409 -18.36 -2.97 -7.84
C HIS A 409 -19.65 -2.39 -8.41
N ASN A 410 -20.12 -2.95 -9.53
CA ASN A 410 -21.36 -2.55 -10.16
C ASN A 410 -22.56 -3.18 -9.44
N GLU A 411 -23.20 -2.43 -8.55
CA GLU A 411 -24.41 -2.87 -7.85
C GLU A 411 -25.69 -2.74 -8.72
N GLY A 412 -25.57 -2.20 -9.93
CA GLY A 412 -26.66 -1.97 -10.88
C GLY A 412 -27.76 -1.07 -10.31
N LYS A 413 -29.02 -1.39 -10.65
CA LYS A 413 -30.20 -0.71 -10.08
C LYS A 413 -30.65 -1.42 -8.81
N ILE A 414 -30.40 -0.77 -7.67
CA ILE A 414 -30.79 -1.29 -6.36
C ILE A 414 -32.21 -0.83 -6.01
N SER A 415 -33.05 -1.77 -5.56
CA SER A 415 -34.29 -1.46 -4.84
C SER A 415 -34.20 -1.94 -3.39
N LEU A 416 -34.82 -1.20 -2.47
CA LEU A 416 -34.84 -1.55 -1.05
C LEU A 416 -35.37 -2.98 -0.82
N LEU A 417 -36.47 -3.34 -1.49
CA LEU A 417 -37.08 -4.66 -1.38
C LEU A 417 -36.13 -5.79 -1.84
N ARG A 418 -35.40 -5.58 -2.93
CA ARG A 418 -34.40 -6.55 -3.42
C ARG A 418 -33.29 -6.74 -2.40
N THR A 419 -32.79 -5.66 -1.81
CA THR A 419 -31.74 -5.71 -0.79
C THR A 419 -32.21 -6.41 0.49
N ILE A 420 -33.44 -6.13 0.94
CA ILE A 420 -34.05 -6.81 2.09
C ILE A 420 -34.17 -8.32 1.82
N ARG A 421 -34.72 -8.73 0.67
CA ARG A 421 -34.85 -10.16 0.29
C ARG A 421 -33.49 -10.86 0.25
N LYS A 422 -32.50 -10.20 -0.38
CA LYS A 422 -31.12 -10.68 -0.42
C LYS A 422 -30.57 -10.88 1.00
N LYS A 423 -30.78 -9.91 1.89
CA LYS A 423 -30.30 -9.98 3.28
C LYS A 423 -30.99 -11.07 4.09
N PHE A 424 -32.31 -11.24 3.93
CA PHE A 424 -33.09 -12.32 4.54
C PHE A 424 -32.49 -13.68 4.16
N TYR A 425 -32.28 -13.93 2.86
CA TYR A 425 -31.68 -15.17 2.37
C TYR A 425 -30.28 -15.43 2.94
N TYR A 426 -29.36 -14.46 2.90
CA TYR A 426 -28.01 -14.68 3.44
C TYR A 426 -28.00 -14.85 4.97
N SER A 427 -28.83 -14.10 5.68
CA SER A 427 -28.90 -14.18 7.14
C SER A 427 -29.41 -15.52 7.65
N SER A 428 -30.30 -16.18 6.91
CA SER A 428 -30.75 -17.53 7.27
C SER A 428 -29.61 -18.56 7.16
N HIS A 429 -28.52 -18.27 6.44
CA HIS A 429 -27.37 -19.16 6.34
C HIS A 429 -26.21 -18.76 7.27
N PHE A 430 -26.38 -17.69 8.05
CA PHE A 430 -25.32 -17.11 8.87
C PHE A 430 -24.98 -17.93 10.12
N ASP A 431 -25.89 -18.80 10.57
CA ASP A 431 -25.63 -19.75 11.66
C ASP A 431 -24.42 -20.66 11.37
N ASN A 432 -24.27 -21.10 10.12
CA ASN A 432 -23.15 -21.94 9.71
C ASN A 432 -21.83 -21.18 9.87
N TYR A 433 -21.79 -19.90 9.46
CA TYR A 433 -20.61 -19.06 9.65
C TYR A 433 -20.22 -18.95 11.12
N ILE A 434 -21.16 -18.67 12.01
CA ILE A 434 -20.87 -18.55 13.46
C ILE A 434 -20.35 -19.88 14.03
N LYS A 435 -20.93 -21.00 13.60
CA LYS A 435 -20.55 -22.34 14.07
C LYS A 435 -19.17 -22.76 13.59
N THR A 436 -18.93 -22.70 12.28
CA THR A 436 -17.73 -23.27 11.64
C THR A 436 -16.52 -22.34 11.68
N ASN A 437 -16.72 -21.03 11.83
CA ASN A 437 -15.60 -20.08 11.85
C ASN A 437 -14.73 -20.26 13.09
N THR A 438 -13.41 -20.37 12.89
CA THR A 438 -12.42 -20.62 13.94
C THR A 438 -12.05 -19.37 14.74
N ASN A 439 -12.18 -18.18 14.16
CA ASN A 439 -11.91 -16.91 14.84
C ASN A 439 -13.18 -16.37 15.52
N LYS A 440 -13.44 -16.88 16.73
CA LYS A 440 -14.64 -16.51 17.50
C LYS A 440 -14.70 -15.02 17.87
N GLU A 441 -13.56 -14.33 17.97
CA GLU A 441 -13.54 -12.89 18.29
C GLU A 441 -14.01 -12.05 17.09
N LYS A 442 -13.43 -12.26 15.90
CA LYS A 442 -13.81 -11.52 14.69
C LYS A 442 -15.23 -11.85 14.24
N SER A 443 -15.63 -13.11 14.27
CA SER A 443 -17.01 -13.51 13.92
C SER A 443 -18.06 -12.90 14.87
N LYS A 444 -17.77 -12.79 16.17
CA LYS A 444 -18.62 -12.02 17.11
C LYS A 444 -18.71 -10.54 16.73
N LYS A 445 -17.60 -9.91 16.34
CA LYS A 445 -17.61 -8.50 15.89
C LYS A 445 -18.45 -8.33 14.62
N GLN A 446 -18.29 -9.23 13.66
CA GLN A 446 -18.94 -9.19 12.35
C GLN A 446 -20.46 -9.39 12.39
N THR A 447 -20.93 -10.19 13.35
CA THR A 447 -22.36 -10.48 13.60
C THR A 447 -23.05 -9.45 14.47
N ASN A 448 -22.29 -8.62 15.18
CA ASN A 448 -22.85 -7.71 16.16
C ASN A 448 -23.44 -6.46 15.50
N LEU A 449 -24.77 -6.37 15.52
CA LEU A 449 -25.53 -5.23 14.98
C LEU A 449 -25.20 -3.93 15.68
N PHE A 450 -24.98 -3.94 17.00
CA PHE A 450 -24.61 -2.74 17.74
C PHE A 450 -23.25 -2.19 17.29
N LEU A 451 -22.27 -3.06 17.05
CA LEU A 451 -20.98 -2.64 16.50
C LEU A 451 -21.09 -2.09 15.07
N ARG A 452 -22.03 -2.60 14.27
CA ARG A 452 -22.34 -2.03 12.94
C ARG A 452 -22.86 -0.59 13.05
N TYR A 453 -23.85 -0.34 13.90
CA TYR A 453 -24.36 1.02 14.10
C TYR A 453 -23.31 1.94 14.72
N LYS A 454 -22.56 1.46 15.73
CA LYS A 454 -21.45 2.20 16.33
C LYS A 454 -20.42 2.62 15.26
N LEU A 455 -20.12 1.75 14.30
CA LEU A 455 -19.25 2.08 13.17
C LEU A 455 -19.83 3.21 12.32
N TYR A 456 -21.11 3.18 11.96
CA TYR A 456 -21.74 4.25 11.17
C TYR A 456 -21.73 5.59 11.92
N PHE A 457 -22.02 5.58 13.21
CA PHE A 457 -22.03 6.80 14.03
C PHE A 457 -20.63 7.29 14.45
N SER A 458 -19.58 6.48 14.27
CA SER A 458 -18.20 6.89 14.56
C SER A 458 -17.65 7.98 13.61
N LYS A 459 -18.26 8.17 12.43
CA LYS A 459 -17.87 9.16 11.43
C LYS A 459 -19.05 10.07 11.07
N PRO A 460 -19.57 10.89 12.01
CA PRO A 460 -20.81 11.66 11.81
C PRO A 460 -20.74 12.62 10.62
N LYS A 461 -19.55 13.17 10.32
CA LYS A 461 -19.32 14.03 9.15
C LYS A 461 -19.70 13.36 7.82
N LYS A 462 -19.52 12.04 7.68
CA LYS A 462 -19.90 11.30 6.46
C LYS A 462 -21.42 11.25 6.27
N LEU A 463 -22.16 11.09 7.35
CA LEU A 463 -23.64 11.08 7.34
C LEU A 463 -24.19 12.48 7.08
N LEU A 464 -23.63 13.49 7.75
CA LEU A 464 -24.11 14.86 7.71
C LEU A 464 -23.75 15.61 6.43
N ARG A 465 -22.75 15.16 5.66
CA ARG A 465 -22.41 15.74 4.35
C ARG A 465 -23.55 15.64 3.35
N ASN A 466 -24.39 14.60 3.46
CA ASN A 466 -25.64 14.49 2.72
C ASN A 466 -26.71 13.87 3.63
N PRO A 467 -27.47 14.68 4.38
CA PRO A 467 -28.39 14.19 5.42
C PRO A 467 -29.47 13.23 4.89
N VAL A 468 -30.00 13.50 3.70
CA VAL A 468 -31.01 12.63 3.06
C VAL A 468 -30.42 11.27 2.75
N LEU A 469 -29.20 11.24 2.21
CA LEU A 469 -28.50 9.99 1.91
C LEU A 469 -28.07 9.24 3.19
N GLY A 470 -27.62 9.98 4.21
CA GLY A 470 -27.27 9.43 5.51
C GLY A 470 -28.48 8.77 6.19
N PHE A 471 -29.61 9.46 6.23
CA PHE A 471 -30.87 8.91 6.76
C PHE A 471 -31.34 7.70 5.94
N GLY A 472 -31.35 7.81 4.61
CA GLY A 472 -31.73 6.71 3.72
C GLY A 472 -30.87 5.46 3.92
N MET A 473 -29.56 5.63 4.10
CA MET A 473 -28.63 4.54 4.37
C MET A 473 -28.89 3.89 5.73
N ILE A 474 -29.09 4.67 6.80
CA ILE A 474 -29.46 4.13 8.12
C ILE A 474 -30.81 3.40 8.07
N PHE A 475 -31.80 3.96 7.38
CA PHE A 475 -33.11 3.34 7.18
C PHE A 475 -32.98 1.99 6.43
N MET A 476 -32.28 1.98 5.30
CA MET A 476 -32.00 0.76 4.53
C MET A 476 -31.34 -0.32 5.39
N LYS A 477 -30.32 0.04 6.17
CA LYS A 477 -29.62 -0.90 7.07
C LYS A 477 -30.50 -1.42 8.18
N THR A 478 -31.38 -0.59 8.72
CA THR A 478 -32.35 -0.99 9.75
C THR A 478 -33.34 -2.00 9.19
N CYS A 479 -33.89 -1.77 7.99
CA CYS A 479 -34.72 -2.77 7.33
C CYS A 479 -33.96 -4.07 7.05
N GLU A 480 -32.76 -3.99 6.47
CA GLU A 480 -31.90 -5.16 6.22
C GLU A 480 -31.67 -6.00 7.48
N PHE A 481 -31.36 -5.36 8.62
CA PHE A 481 -31.09 -6.06 9.87
C PHE A 481 -32.35 -6.63 10.52
N SER A 482 -33.48 -5.92 10.50
CA SER A 482 -34.74 -6.43 11.03
C SER A 482 -35.21 -7.67 10.28
N PHE A 483 -35.25 -7.61 8.94
CA PHE A 483 -35.64 -8.76 8.12
C PHE A 483 -34.57 -9.86 8.12
N GLY A 484 -33.28 -9.50 8.20
CA GLY A 484 -32.22 -10.48 8.39
C GLY A 484 -32.35 -11.24 9.72
N GLY A 485 -32.67 -10.53 10.80
CA GLY A 485 -32.96 -11.14 12.10
C GLY A 485 -34.16 -12.10 12.02
N ALA A 486 -35.23 -11.72 11.32
CA ALA A 486 -36.38 -12.59 11.08
C ALA A 486 -35.99 -13.86 10.31
N GLY A 487 -35.22 -13.74 9.22
CA GLY A 487 -34.76 -14.88 8.42
C GLY A 487 -33.87 -15.85 9.22
N PHE A 488 -32.99 -15.29 10.05
CA PHE A 488 -32.16 -16.06 10.99
C PHE A 488 -33.00 -16.82 12.02
N MET A 489 -33.97 -16.15 12.67
CA MET A 489 -34.85 -16.79 13.66
C MET A 489 -35.75 -17.87 13.05
N LEU A 490 -36.35 -17.61 11.89
CA LEU A 490 -37.26 -18.55 11.22
C LEU A 490 -36.56 -19.87 10.87
N LYS A 491 -35.33 -19.82 10.35
CA LYS A 491 -34.59 -21.05 10.06
C LYS A 491 -34.26 -21.83 11.32
N ARG A 492 -33.89 -21.14 12.41
CA ARG A 492 -33.59 -21.78 13.69
C ARG A 492 -34.82 -22.43 14.34
N LEU A 493 -36.01 -21.88 14.10
CA LEU A 493 -37.28 -22.49 14.51
C LEU A 493 -37.63 -23.72 13.66
N ASN A 494 -37.42 -23.66 12.34
CA ASN A 494 -37.67 -24.79 11.44
C ASN A 494 -36.67 -25.95 11.61
N LEU A 495 -35.45 -25.70 12.10
CA LEU A 495 -34.46 -26.73 12.44
C LEU A 495 -34.71 -27.41 13.81
N ARG A 496 -35.67 -26.90 14.60
CA ARG A 496 -36.09 -27.47 15.90
C ARG A 496 -37.36 -28.33 15.82
N LYS A 497 -38.00 -28.35 14.65
CA LYS A 497 -39.01 -29.33 14.26
C LYS A 497 -38.33 -30.41 13.44
#